data_AF-G9KC53-F1
#
_entry.id   AF-G9KC53-F1
#
_cell.length_a   1.000
_cell.length_b   1.000
_cell.length_c   1.000
_cell.angle_alpha   90.00
_cell.angle_beta   90.00
_cell.angle_gamma   90.00
#
_symmetry.space_group_name_H-M   'P 1'
#
loop_
_entity.id
_entity.type
_entity.pdbx_description
1 polymer ?
#
loop_
_entity_poly.entity_id
_entity_poly.type
_entity_poly.pdbx_seq_one_letter_code
_entity_poly.pdbx_strand_id
1 'polypeptide(L)'
;GHSSGSGAQGGESLREDLQEFLSGEAPLHQLDDLTKVNPVTLETVLRCLQARYAADIFYTNAGCTLVALNPFKPVPQLYSPALMREYHAAPQPQKLKPHIFTVGEQTYRNVKSLIEPVNQSIIV
;
A
#
# COMPACT_ATOMS: atom_id res chain seq x y z
N GLY A 1 -25.85 -37.74 -18.54
CA GLY A 1 -26.08 -36.31 -18.29
C GLY A 1 -26.18 -36.08 -16.80
N HIS A 2 -25.93 -34.84 -16.36
CA HIS A 2 -25.77 -34.38 -14.97
C HIS A 2 -24.32 -34.59 -14.47
N SER A 3 -23.56 -33.56 -14.07
CA SER A 3 -23.97 -32.47 -13.17
C SER A 3 -23.17 -31.19 -13.44
N SER A 4 -23.88 -30.10 -13.70
CA SER A 4 -23.39 -28.72 -13.69
C SER A 4 -23.95 -28.07 -12.43
N GLY A 5 -23.12 -27.51 -11.55
CA GLY A 5 -23.60 -26.80 -10.36
C GLY A 5 -22.58 -26.60 -9.24
N SER A 6 -21.48 -25.89 -9.48
CA SER A 6 -20.58 -25.43 -8.39
C SER A 6 -20.24 -23.92 -8.45
N GLY A 7 -20.79 -23.16 -9.40
CA GLY A 7 -20.44 -21.76 -9.61
C GLY A 7 -21.24 -20.71 -8.82
N ALA A 8 -22.35 -21.08 -8.17
CA ALA A 8 -23.26 -20.11 -7.54
C ALA A 8 -22.86 -19.73 -6.10
N GLN A 9 -22.37 -20.68 -5.30
CA GLN A 9 -22.08 -20.44 -3.87
C GLN A 9 -20.88 -19.50 -3.63
N GLY A 10 -19.88 -19.51 -4.52
CA GLY A 10 -18.70 -18.64 -4.38
C GLY A 10 -19.00 -17.16 -4.63
N GLY A 11 -20.00 -16.86 -5.46
CA GLY A 11 -20.36 -15.48 -5.81
C GLY A 11 -21.17 -14.77 -4.72
N GLU A 12 -21.96 -15.52 -3.94
CA GLU A 12 -22.76 -14.97 -2.83
C GLU A 12 -21.87 -14.67 -1.62
N SER A 13 -20.97 -15.59 -1.24
CA SER A 13 -20.00 -15.37 -0.16
C SER A 13 -19.08 -14.17 -0.41
N LEU A 14 -18.56 -14.00 -1.63
CA LEU A 14 -17.75 -12.83 -1.99
C LEU A 14 -18.51 -11.51 -1.87
N ARG A 15 -19.82 -11.50 -2.19
CA ARG A 15 -20.67 -10.31 -2.07
C ARG A 15 -20.95 -9.96 -0.62
N GLU A 16 -21.15 -10.96 0.24
CA GLU A 16 -21.32 -10.77 1.68
C GLU A 16 -20.04 -10.20 2.31
N ASP A 17 -18.89 -10.80 2.02
CA ASP A 17 -17.57 -10.33 2.51
C ASP A 17 -17.28 -8.88 2.05
N LEU A 18 -17.64 -8.54 0.80
CA LEU A 18 -17.55 -7.19 0.27
C LEU A 18 -18.46 -6.22 1.02
N GLN A 19 -19.72 -6.60 1.24
CA GLN A 19 -20.69 -5.77 1.94
C GLN A 19 -20.22 -5.50 3.38
N GLU A 20 -19.70 -6.52 4.07
CA GLU A 20 -19.15 -6.39 5.42
C GLU A 20 -17.95 -5.45 5.47
N PHE A 21 -16.96 -5.65 4.58
CA PHE A 21 -15.77 -4.79 4.52
C PHE A 21 -16.14 -3.33 4.24
N LEU A 22 -17.09 -3.09 3.33
CA LEU A 22 -17.52 -1.75 2.94
C LEU A 22 -18.45 -1.08 3.96
N SER A 23 -19.17 -1.87 4.76
CA SER A 23 -20.07 -1.38 5.81
C SER A 23 -19.37 -1.20 7.16
N GLY A 24 -18.21 -1.84 7.34
CA GLY A 24 -17.45 -1.75 8.58
C GLY A 24 -16.92 -0.33 8.84
N GLU A 25 -16.98 0.09 10.11
CA GLU A 25 -16.32 1.33 10.59
C GLU A 25 -14.79 1.19 10.70
N ALA A 26 -14.21 0.12 10.16
CA ALA A 26 -12.77 -0.09 10.19
C ALA A 26 -12.08 1.11 9.54
N PRO A 27 -11.04 1.69 10.19
CA PRO A 27 -10.37 2.86 9.66
C PRO A 27 -9.55 2.46 8.43
N LEU A 28 -10.20 2.40 7.26
CA LEU A 28 -9.61 2.00 5.98
C LEU A 28 -8.35 2.83 5.66
N HIS A 29 -8.30 4.07 6.14
CA HIS A 29 -7.15 4.95 6.02
C HIS A 29 -5.88 4.42 6.74
N GLN A 30 -6.01 3.48 7.69
CA GLN A 30 -4.88 2.88 8.42
C GLN A 30 -4.27 1.67 7.71
N LEU A 31 -4.90 1.18 6.63
CA LEU A 31 -4.35 0.08 5.84
C LEU A 31 -3.19 0.59 4.98
N ASP A 32 -1.98 0.37 5.47
CA ASP A 32 -0.74 0.79 4.81
C ASP A 32 -0.35 -0.09 3.62
N ASP A 33 -0.97 -1.26 3.45
CA ASP A 33 -0.68 -2.23 2.39
C ASP A 33 -1.96 -2.79 1.79
N LEU A 34 -2.17 -2.54 0.50
CA LEU A 34 -3.37 -2.95 -0.24
C LEU A 34 -3.49 -4.47 -0.37
N THR A 35 -2.40 -5.23 -0.20
CA THR A 35 -2.46 -6.69 -0.21
C THR A 35 -3.15 -7.26 1.04
N LYS A 36 -3.33 -6.44 2.08
CA LYS A 36 -4.02 -6.80 3.33
C LYS A 36 -5.51 -6.45 3.31
N VAL A 37 -5.99 -5.82 2.24
CA VAL A 37 -7.42 -5.60 2.02
C VAL A 37 -8.07 -6.95 1.76
N ASN A 38 -9.17 -7.28 2.44
CA ASN A 38 -9.87 -8.54 2.24
C ASN A 38 -11.38 -8.29 2.13
N PRO A 39 -12.04 -8.72 1.04
CA PRO A 39 -11.45 -9.31 -0.16
C PRO A 39 -10.68 -8.26 -1.01
N VAL A 40 -9.62 -8.66 -1.70
CA VAL A 40 -8.90 -7.78 -2.64
C VAL A 40 -9.72 -7.66 -3.92
N THR A 41 -10.45 -6.55 -4.07
CA THR A 41 -11.24 -6.23 -5.27
C THR A 41 -11.02 -4.78 -5.68
N LEU A 42 -11.47 -4.42 -6.88
CA LEU A 42 -11.43 -3.03 -7.35
C LEU A 42 -12.15 -2.09 -6.36
N GLU A 43 -13.31 -2.50 -5.87
CA GLU A 43 -14.15 -1.68 -4.98
C GLU A 43 -13.48 -1.46 -3.62
N THR A 44 -12.94 -2.51 -2.99
CA THR A 44 -12.30 -2.42 -1.68
C THR A 44 -10.99 -1.64 -1.73
N VAL A 45 -10.19 -1.84 -2.78
CA VAL A 45 -8.97 -1.07 -3.02
C VAL A 45 -9.28 0.41 -3.27
N LEU A 46 -10.25 0.71 -4.13
CA LEU A 46 -10.64 2.10 -4.41
C LEU A 46 -11.11 2.82 -3.14
N ARG A 47 -11.92 2.15 -2.32
CA ARG A 47 -12.40 2.69 -1.04
C ARG A 47 -11.27 2.94 -0.05
N CYS A 48 -10.30 2.02 0.04
CA CYS A 48 -9.11 2.22 0.85
C CYS A 48 -8.31 3.44 0.40
N LEU A 49 -8.02 3.58 -0.89
CA LEU A 49 -7.30 4.71 -1.43
C LEU A 49 -8.04 6.04 -1.25
N GLN A 50 -9.38 6.05 -1.44
CA GLN A 50 -10.22 7.20 -1.18
C GLN A 50 -10.16 7.63 0.30
N ALA A 51 -10.28 6.67 1.23
CA ALA A 51 -10.21 6.95 2.66
C ALA A 51 -8.84 7.49 3.07
N ARG A 52 -7.74 6.92 2.55
CA ARG A 52 -6.37 7.40 2.77
C ARG A 52 -6.16 8.81 2.23
N TYR A 53 -6.64 9.08 1.02
CA TYR A 53 -6.56 10.41 0.42
C TYR A 53 -7.33 11.47 1.23
N ALA A 54 -8.54 11.14 1.69
CA ALA A 54 -9.33 12.02 2.55
C ALA A 54 -8.64 12.30 3.90
N ALA A 55 -7.78 11.40 4.37
CA ALA A 55 -6.99 11.52 5.59
C ALA A 55 -5.59 12.13 5.37
N ASP A 56 -5.31 12.72 4.20
CA ASP A 56 -4.00 13.29 3.84
C ASP A 56 -2.84 12.27 3.82
N ILE A 57 -3.13 11.03 3.46
CA ILE A 57 -2.15 9.95 3.32
C ILE A 57 -2.02 9.56 1.84
N PHE A 58 -0.90 9.94 1.22
CA PHE A 58 -0.72 9.89 -0.24
C PHE A 58 0.09 8.71 -0.76
N TYR A 59 0.73 7.95 0.11
CA TYR A 59 1.53 6.78 -0.23
C TYR A 59 0.94 5.53 0.40
N THR A 60 0.85 4.44 -0.34
CA THR A 60 0.33 3.15 0.13
C THR A 60 1.13 2.01 -0.50
N ASN A 61 1.53 1.01 0.30
CA ASN A 61 2.19 -0.16 -0.27
C ASN A 61 1.18 -1.00 -1.07
N ALA A 62 1.67 -1.63 -2.13
CA ALA A 62 0.99 -2.68 -2.87
C ALA A 62 1.98 -3.82 -3.05
N GLY A 63 2.16 -4.62 -1.99
CA GLY A 63 3.19 -5.65 -1.92
C GLY A 63 4.59 -5.03 -2.03
N CYS A 64 5.34 -5.40 -3.06
CA CYS A 64 6.68 -4.88 -3.32
C CYS A 64 6.71 -3.50 -4.02
N THR A 65 5.56 -2.99 -4.43
CA THR A 65 5.44 -1.68 -5.12
C THR A 65 4.83 -0.63 -4.19
N LEU A 66 4.95 0.65 -4.58
CA LEU A 66 4.38 1.78 -3.86
C LEU A 66 3.40 2.53 -4.77
N VAL A 67 2.17 2.70 -4.30
CA VAL A 67 1.15 3.53 -4.94
C VAL A 67 1.24 4.95 -4.37
N ALA A 68 1.34 5.94 -5.25
CA ALA A 68 1.33 7.36 -4.91
C ALA A 68 0.12 8.06 -5.53
N LEU A 69 -0.65 8.80 -4.71
CA LEU A 69 -1.73 9.66 -5.17
C LEU A 69 -1.30 11.12 -5.11
N ASN A 70 -1.49 11.86 -6.21
CA ASN A 70 -1.14 13.27 -6.26
C ASN A 70 -2.07 14.09 -5.33
N PRO A 71 -1.53 14.78 -4.31
CA PRO A 71 -2.35 15.57 -3.39
C PRO A 71 -3.01 16.79 -4.04
N PHE A 72 -2.50 17.29 -5.18
CA PHE A 72 -2.91 18.55 -5.83
C PHE A 72 -2.95 19.77 -4.89
N LYS A 73 -2.26 19.68 -3.75
CA LYS A 73 -2.13 20.74 -2.74
C LYS A 73 -0.77 20.63 -2.06
N PRO A 74 -0.25 21.73 -1.49
CA PRO A 74 0.92 21.66 -0.62
C PRO A 74 0.62 20.78 0.59
N VAL A 75 1.54 19.86 0.91
CA VAL A 75 1.48 19.01 2.11
C VAL A 75 2.73 19.29 2.94
N PRO A 76 2.65 20.22 3.92
CA PRO A 76 3.79 20.52 4.78
C PRO A 76 4.32 19.24 5.45
N GLN A 77 5.63 19.19 5.64
CA GLN A 77 6.35 18.08 6.29
C GLN A 77 6.43 16.75 5.51
N LEU A 78 5.67 16.55 4.42
CA LEU A 78 5.70 15.30 3.62
C LEU A 78 7.10 14.96 3.09
N TYR A 79 7.89 15.97 2.73
CA TYR A 79 9.28 15.80 2.28
C TYR A 79 10.30 16.53 3.17
N SER A 80 10.02 16.62 4.47
CA SER A 80 10.94 17.32 5.38
C SER A 80 12.28 16.60 5.53
N PRO A 81 13.40 17.33 5.70
CA PRO A 81 14.69 16.72 6.01
C PRO A 81 14.68 15.90 7.30
N ALA A 82 13.83 16.26 8.27
CA ALA A 82 13.65 15.49 9.51
C ALA A 82 13.06 14.11 9.23
N LEU A 83 11.98 14.05 8.44
CA LEU A 83 11.35 12.79 8.03
C LEU A 83 12.31 11.94 7.20
N MET A 84 13.02 12.53 6.23
CA MET A 84 14.02 11.80 5.45
C MET A 84 15.09 11.15 6.33
N ARG A 85 15.59 11.86 7.36
CA ARG A 85 16.55 11.30 8.32
C ARG A 85 15.97 10.16 9.15
N GLU A 86 14.69 10.22 9.51
CA GLU A 86 14.00 9.13 10.21
C GLU A 86 14.03 7.84 9.37
N TYR A 87 13.64 7.92 8.09
CA TYR A 87 13.69 6.77 7.19
C TYR A 87 15.12 6.26 6.97
N HIS A 88 16.08 7.17 6.81
CA HIS A 88 17.49 6.79 6.62
C HIS A 88 18.09 6.08 7.84
N ALA A 89 17.81 6.57 9.05
CA ALA A 89 18.35 6.03 10.29
C ALA A 89 17.62 4.75 10.76
N ALA A 90 16.41 4.48 10.28
CA ALA A 90 15.62 3.34 10.73
C ALA A 90 16.33 2.00 10.42
N PRO A 91 16.48 1.08 11.39
CA PRO A 91 17.05 -0.24 11.11
C PRO A 91 16.23 -1.02 10.09
N GLN A 92 14.91 -0.83 10.09
CA GLN A 92 13.95 -1.51 9.21
C GLN A 92 12.97 -0.48 8.60
N PRO A 93 13.37 0.28 7.56
CA PRO A 93 12.56 1.33 6.93
C PRO A 93 11.22 0.82 6.38
N GLN A 94 11.16 -0.46 6.01
CA GLN A 94 9.95 -1.13 5.54
C GLN A 94 8.86 -1.30 6.62
N LYS A 95 9.20 -1.13 7.91
CA LYS A 95 8.23 -1.12 9.02
C LYS A 95 7.65 0.26 9.29
N LEU A 96 8.24 1.32 8.74
CA LEU A 96 7.70 2.66 8.82
C LEU A 96 6.49 2.80 7.89
N LYS A 97 5.78 3.93 8.00
CA LYS A 97 4.66 4.24 7.11
C LYS A 97 5.11 4.23 5.65
N PRO A 98 4.24 3.82 4.70
CA PRO A 98 4.58 3.85 3.27
C PRO A 98 5.03 5.24 2.85
N HIS A 99 6.18 5.33 2.22
CA HIS A 99 6.73 6.58 1.73
C HIS A 99 7.77 6.32 0.64
N ILE A 100 7.96 7.28 -0.26
CA ILE A 100 9.01 7.20 -1.30
C ILE A 100 10.42 7.11 -0.70
N PHE A 101 10.62 7.63 0.51
CA PHE A 101 11.89 7.51 1.23
C PHE A 101 12.21 6.06 1.60
N THR A 102 11.22 5.22 1.90
CA THR A 102 11.46 3.77 2.10
C THR A 102 11.99 3.13 0.83
N VAL A 103 11.43 3.48 -0.34
CA VAL A 103 11.88 2.95 -1.64
C VAL A 103 13.32 3.36 -1.90
N GLY A 104 13.63 4.66 -1.79
CA GLY A 104 14.98 5.18 -1.98
C GLY A 104 16.00 4.58 -1.01
N GLU A 105 15.66 4.48 0.27
CA GLU A 105 16.55 3.90 1.29
C GLU A 105 16.79 2.40 1.04
N GLN A 106 15.76 1.65 0.67
CA GLN A 106 15.91 0.23 0.35
C GLN A 106 16.81 0.03 -0.88
N THR A 107 16.60 0.83 -1.94
CA THR A 107 17.45 0.83 -3.13
C THR A 107 18.90 1.14 -2.79
N TYR A 108 19.14 2.17 -1.97
CA TYR A 108 20.48 2.55 -1.52
C TYR A 108 21.16 1.44 -0.71
N ARG A 109 20.43 0.83 0.25
CA ARG A 109 20.95 -0.29 1.06
C ARG A 109 21.27 -1.52 0.21
N ASN A 110 20.47 -1.83 -0.80
CA ASN A 110 20.73 -2.96 -1.70
C ASN A 110 22.04 -2.78 -2.47
N VAL A 111 22.35 -1.55 -2.92
CA VAL A 111 23.64 -1.26 -3.58
C VAL A 111 24.80 -1.42 -2.59
N LYS A 112 24.62 -1.00 -1.33
CA LYS A 112 25.69 -0.97 -0.32
C LYS A 112 25.95 -2.33 0.35
N SER A 113 24.96 -3.20 0.44
CA SER A 113 25.01 -4.42 1.26
C SER A 113 25.77 -5.58 0.61
N LEU A 114 26.02 -5.52 -0.70
CA LEU A 114 26.63 -6.59 -1.47
C LEU A 114 28.14 -6.38 -1.61
N ILE A 115 28.91 -7.47 -1.48
CA ILE A 115 30.36 -7.48 -1.75
C ILE A 115 30.62 -7.05 -3.21
N GLU A 116 29.74 -7.48 -4.12
CA GLU A 116 29.67 -7.01 -5.50
C GLU A 116 28.37 -6.22 -5.69
N PRO A 117 28.43 -4.88 -5.78
CA PRO A 117 27.24 -4.05 -5.93
C PRO A 117 26.47 -4.38 -7.21
N VAL A 118 25.16 -4.60 -7.07
CA VAL A 118 24.25 -4.77 -8.21
C VAL A 118 23.54 -3.45 -8.49
N ASN A 119 23.58 -2.99 -9.75
CA ASN A 119 22.88 -1.79 -10.17
C ASN A 119 21.37 -1.88 -9.87
N GLN A 120 20.79 -0.78 -9.42
CA GLN A 120 19.36 -0.68 -9.12
C GLN A 120 18.72 0.41 -9.99
N SER A 121 17.42 0.29 -10.22
CA SER A 121 16.62 1.32 -10.88
C SER A 121 15.30 1.52 -10.14
N ILE A 122 14.79 2.74 -10.14
CA ILE A 122 13.45 3.09 -9.66
C ILE A 122 12.68 3.57 -10.88
N ILE A 123 11.56 2.90 -11.17
CA ILE A 123 10.65 3.26 -12.26
C ILE A 123 9.42 3.89 -11.60
N VAL A 124 9.09 5.10 -12.05
CA VAL A 124 7.94 5.89 -11.59
C VAL A 124 6.89 5.89 -12.68
#